data_AF-A0A0H3A982-F1
#
_entry.id   AF-A0A0H3A982-F1
#
_cell.length_a   1.000
_cell.length_b   1.000
_cell.length_c   1.000
_cell.angle_alpha   90.00
_cell.angle_beta   90.00
_cell.angle_gamma   90.00
#
_symmetry.space_group_name_H-M   'P 1'
#
loop_
_entity.id
_entity.type
_entity.pdbx_description
1 polymer ?
#
loop_
_entity_poly.entity_id
_entity_poly.type
_entity_poly.pdbx_seq_one_letter_code
_entity_poly.pdbx_strand_id
1 'polypeptide(L)'
;MASAHIRPRLVVADAEGNIYDHPDLLLVCRRGHEFALPRPDELMPLPEESDIFLLPGRRAVGLDPETGEAEALEELAVSAFVSPAHTLTGHPAYVSDKDAPTLPLFAYGAIGYARGRFYVCAKRVDEDKRQVFKGIPPARIKKNAHAIMQRYPDNRLMQHLMANCALTYSCPAARNLCLGRHEAPLPTSRACNARCVGCISQQEKGSKVCATPQNRMSFTPTAQEIVEVMQHHSRNEVERPIFSFGQGCEGEPLTEARLLEESIRTFRAGGGRGTVNLNTNASLPDAVAALADAGLTSMRVSLNSAREETYGRYYRPHGYSFADVRQSIVEARKRGVFVSLNLLFFPGITDTEPETEALVELVRATGVSFIQLRNLNIDPEMYLELLEGITFGPSMGLVNFRKRLRRECPWLGFGYFNPYVGDKAELSAPMPGAWQPPALSAALAESAEAEPEAEDFDDADLPDEALPEDAGQDGSHDDGPPSENRCSCED
;
A
#
# COMPACT_ATOMS: atom_id res chain seq x y z
N MET A 1 16.54 22.03 19.30
CA MET A 1 17.61 22.23 18.28
C MET A 1 17.04 21.83 16.93
N ALA A 2 17.21 22.63 15.87
CA ALA A 2 16.71 22.27 14.54
C ALA A 2 17.28 20.90 14.13
N SER A 3 16.42 19.91 13.89
CA SER A 3 16.81 18.59 13.40
C SER A 3 17.74 18.80 12.20
N ALA A 4 19.01 18.40 12.35
CA ALA A 4 20.02 18.63 11.33
C ALA A 4 19.54 18.01 10.00
N HIS A 5 19.18 18.86 9.03
CA HIS A 5 18.63 18.44 7.74
C HIS A 5 19.50 17.35 7.13
N ILE A 6 18.98 16.12 7.07
CA ILE A 6 19.68 14.97 6.51
C ILE A 6 19.73 15.16 5.00
N ARG A 7 20.92 15.01 4.42
CA ARG A 7 21.15 15.01 2.97
C ARG A 7 21.70 13.65 2.58
N PRO A 8 20.84 12.69 2.18
CA PRO A 8 21.30 11.38 1.76
C PRO A 8 22.13 11.48 0.49
N ARG A 9 23.20 10.68 0.44
CA ARG A 9 23.93 10.41 -0.79
C ARG A 9 23.13 9.47 -1.68
N LEU A 10 23.35 9.60 -2.97
CA LEU A 10 22.84 8.67 -3.97
C LEU A 10 23.35 7.26 -3.64
N VAL A 11 22.48 6.27 -3.76
CA VAL A 11 22.84 4.86 -3.68
C VAL A 11 22.76 4.27 -5.09
N VAL A 12 23.82 3.57 -5.49
CA VAL A 12 23.96 2.98 -6.82
C VAL A 12 24.35 1.51 -6.71
N ALA A 13 24.29 0.79 -7.82
CA ALA A 13 24.82 -0.56 -7.92
C ALA A 13 25.72 -0.74 -9.14
N ASP A 14 26.81 -1.47 -8.96
CA ASP A 14 27.69 -1.88 -10.05
C ASP A 14 27.08 -3.03 -10.88
N ALA A 15 27.83 -3.50 -11.89
CA ALA A 15 27.40 -4.57 -12.79
C ALA A 15 27.27 -5.93 -12.08
N GLU A 16 28.00 -6.13 -10.98
CA GLU A 16 27.96 -7.31 -10.13
C GLU A 16 26.81 -7.26 -9.10
N GLY A 17 26.13 -6.12 -8.97
CA GLY A 17 25.01 -5.90 -8.06
C GLY A 17 25.42 -5.50 -6.64
N ASN A 18 26.68 -5.10 -6.42
CA ASN A 18 27.11 -4.54 -5.15
C ASN A 18 26.54 -3.12 -5.00
N ILE A 19 25.94 -2.85 -3.84
CA ILE A 19 25.28 -1.57 -3.55
C ILE A 19 26.19 -0.70 -2.69
N TYR A 20 26.43 0.54 -3.10
CA TYR A 20 27.25 1.51 -2.37
C TYR A 20 26.70 2.94 -2.48
N ASP A 21 27.09 3.82 -1.55
CA ASP A 21 26.79 5.24 -1.65
C ASP A 21 27.81 5.95 -2.54
N HIS A 22 27.34 6.83 -3.41
CA HIS A 22 28.22 7.66 -4.23
C HIS A 22 28.96 8.66 -3.33
N PRO A 23 30.28 8.89 -3.51
CA PRO A 23 31.07 9.76 -2.64
C PRO A 23 30.54 11.20 -2.59
N ASP A 24 30.17 11.75 -3.75
CA ASP A 24 29.88 13.18 -3.89
C ASP A 24 28.40 13.51 -4.19
N LEU A 25 27.69 12.67 -4.95
CA LEU A 25 26.34 12.97 -5.42
C LEU A 25 25.26 12.74 -4.35
N LEU A 26 24.32 13.68 -4.29
CA LEU A 26 23.14 13.61 -3.43
C LEU A 26 22.01 12.80 -4.07
N LEU A 27 21.19 12.19 -3.22
CA LEU A 27 19.95 11.53 -3.63
C LEU A 27 19.01 12.53 -4.31
N VAL A 28 18.54 12.16 -5.49
CA VAL A 28 17.44 12.81 -6.21
C VAL A 28 16.25 11.87 -6.26
N CYS A 29 15.04 12.43 -6.13
CA CYS A 29 13.81 11.68 -6.30
C CYS A 29 12.96 12.26 -7.44
N ARG A 30 12.17 11.38 -8.06
CA ARG A 30 11.16 11.68 -9.07
C ARG A 30 9.80 11.84 -8.42
N ARG A 31 9.09 12.92 -8.79
CA ARG A 31 7.66 13.12 -8.54
C ARG A 31 7.00 13.56 -9.84
N GLY A 32 6.12 12.73 -10.38
CA GLY A 32 5.64 12.94 -11.75
C GLY A 32 6.84 12.93 -12.71
N HIS A 33 6.97 13.99 -13.51
CA HIS A 33 8.11 14.18 -14.42
C HIS A 33 9.26 14.99 -13.81
N GLU A 34 9.14 15.49 -12.58
CA GLU A 34 10.12 16.39 -11.97
C GLU A 34 11.16 15.61 -11.15
N PHE A 35 12.43 15.97 -11.32
CA PHE A 35 13.54 15.56 -10.47
C PHE A 35 13.87 16.65 -9.47
N ALA A 36 13.97 16.27 -8.20
CA ALA A 36 14.32 17.20 -7.13
C ALA A 36 14.92 16.45 -5.93
N LEU A 37 15.58 17.21 -5.05
CA LEU A 37 15.97 16.70 -3.75
C LEU A 37 14.73 16.23 -2.95
N PRO A 38 14.85 15.16 -2.15
CA PRO A 38 13.81 14.75 -1.22
C PRO A 38 13.38 15.89 -0.30
N ARG A 39 12.08 15.96 0.03
CA ARG A 39 11.65 16.89 1.08
C ARG A 39 12.11 16.35 2.44
N PRO A 40 12.75 17.15 3.30
CA PRO A 40 13.25 16.68 4.59
C PRO A 40 12.18 16.06 5.50
N ASP A 41 10.95 16.54 5.44
CA ASP A 41 9.80 16.06 6.21
C ASP A 41 9.13 14.79 5.63
N GLU A 42 9.56 14.39 4.42
CA GLU A 42 9.08 13.22 3.67
C GLU A 42 10.16 12.16 3.45
N LEU A 43 11.24 12.26 4.22
CA LEU A 43 12.32 11.30 4.28
C LEU A 43 12.29 10.58 5.62
N MET A 44 12.51 9.27 5.63
CA MET A 44 12.60 8.47 6.85
C MET A 44 13.65 7.37 6.73
N PRO A 45 14.21 6.86 7.84
CA PRO A 45 15.01 5.64 7.79
C PRO A 45 14.25 4.50 7.10
N LEU A 46 14.96 3.70 6.30
CA LEU A 46 14.36 2.54 5.66
C LEU A 46 13.82 1.58 6.74
N PRO A 47 12.53 1.22 6.72
CA PRO A 47 11.99 0.25 7.69
C PRO A 47 12.65 -1.12 7.52
N GLU A 48 12.95 -1.81 8.62
CA GLU A 48 13.71 -3.07 8.61
C GLU A 48 13.07 -4.21 7.79
N GLU A 49 11.73 -4.25 7.67
CA GLU A 49 11.00 -5.26 6.88
C GLU A 49 10.87 -4.85 5.39
N SER A 50 11.71 -3.92 4.92
CA SER A 50 11.73 -3.46 3.51
C SER A 50 12.84 -4.15 2.74
N ASP A 51 12.64 -4.30 1.42
CA ASP A 51 13.61 -4.88 0.51
C ASP A 51 14.27 -3.79 -0.35
N ILE A 52 15.46 -4.09 -0.87
CA ILE A 52 16.19 -3.23 -1.81
C ILE A 52 16.29 -3.96 -3.15
N PHE A 53 16.00 -3.25 -4.24
CA PHE A 53 15.98 -3.78 -5.59
C PHE A 53 16.89 -2.99 -6.53
N LEU A 54 17.57 -3.73 -7.40
CA LEU A 54 18.22 -3.18 -8.59
C LEU A 54 17.16 -2.85 -9.63
N LEU A 55 17.40 -1.80 -10.44
CA LEU A 55 16.53 -1.43 -11.56
C LEU A 55 17.27 -1.71 -12.88
N PRO A 56 17.07 -2.90 -13.50
CA PRO A 56 17.81 -3.28 -14.70
C PRO A 56 17.63 -2.28 -15.85
N GLY A 57 18.73 -1.86 -16.50
CA GLY A 57 18.69 -0.90 -17.61
C GLY A 57 18.28 0.52 -17.23
N ARG A 58 18.35 0.88 -15.93
CA ARG A 58 18.09 2.23 -15.42
C ARG A 58 19.37 2.75 -14.82
N ARG A 59 19.95 3.76 -15.46
CA ARG A 59 21.14 4.46 -14.99
C ARG A 59 20.78 5.45 -13.90
N ALA A 60 21.48 5.40 -12.77
CA ALA A 60 21.20 6.24 -11.61
C ALA A 60 21.40 7.72 -11.91
N VAL A 61 20.57 8.58 -11.30
CA VAL A 61 20.71 10.04 -11.40
C VAL A 61 20.92 10.63 -10.01
N GLY A 62 22.01 11.37 -9.84
CA GLY A 62 22.35 12.11 -8.63
C GLY A 62 22.37 13.62 -8.86
N LEU A 63 22.44 14.40 -7.78
CA LEU A 63 22.66 15.84 -7.85
C LEU A 63 24.05 16.15 -7.32
N ASP A 64 24.86 16.84 -8.12
CA ASP A 64 26.12 17.42 -7.64
C ASP A 64 25.82 18.65 -6.76
N PRO A 65 26.20 18.62 -5.46
CA PRO A 65 25.95 19.74 -4.57
C PRO A 65 26.77 21.00 -4.89
N GLU A 66 27.87 20.90 -5.63
CA GLU A 66 28.72 22.04 -6.00
C GLU A 66 28.15 22.82 -7.18
N THR A 67 27.76 22.11 -8.24
CA THR A 67 27.22 22.71 -9.47
C THR A 67 25.69 22.90 -9.43
N GLY A 68 24.98 22.06 -8.66
CA GLY A 68 23.53 21.99 -8.66
C GLY A 68 22.94 21.28 -9.88
N GLU A 69 23.77 20.58 -10.66
CA GLU A 69 23.34 19.85 -11.85
C GLU A 69 22.99 18.39 -11.53
N ALA A 70 22.02 17.83 -12.28
CA ALA A 70 21.65 16.44 -12.18
C ALA A 70 22.49 15.60 -13.15
N GLU A 71 23.19 14.61 -12.64
CA GLU A 71 24.14 13.79 -13.38
C GLU A 71 23.63 12.35 -13.51
N ALA A 72 23.60 11.85 -14.74
CA ALA A 72 23.32 10.44 -15.02
C ALA A 72 24.63 9.65 -15.03
N LEU A 73 24.66 8.57 -14.26
CA LEU A 73 25.82 7.70 -14.09
C LEU A 73 25.78 6.50 -15.06
N GLU A 74 26.81 5.67 -15.06
CA GLU A 74 26.77 4.38 -15.77
C GLU A 74 26.21 3.27 -14.86
N GLU A 75 26.34 3.44 -13.54
CA GLU A 75 25.82 2.54 -12.53
C GLU A 75 24.29 2.46 -12.51
N LEU A 76 23.79 1.31 -12.04
CA LEU A 76 22.37 1.04 -11.96
C LEU A 76 21.71 1.79 -10.81
N ALA A 77 20.51 2.29 -11.07
CA ALA A 77 19.63 2.84 -10.07
C ALA A 77 19.15 1.75 -9.10
N VAL A 78 19.02 2.12 -7.83
CA VAL A 78 18.54 1.26 -6.75
C VAL A 78 17.23 1.82 -6.22
N SER A 79 16.33 0.93 -5.78
CA SER A 79 15.04 1.30 -5.20
C SER A 79 14.74 0.53 -3.92
N ALA A 80 13.95 1.12 -3.03
CA ALA A 80 13.39 0.45 -1.87
C ALA A 80 11.95 0.00 -2.13
N PHE A 81 11.64 -1.25 -1.79
CA PHE A 81 10.27 -1.72 -1.62
C PHE A 81 9.91 -1.65 -0.14
N VAL A 82 9.27 -0.54 0.22
CA VAL A 82 8.95 -0.23 1.60
C VAL A 82 7.90 -1.18 2.17
N SER A 83 8.12 -1.62 3.41
CA SER A 83 7.16 -2.44 4.15
C SER A 83 5.74 -1.81 4.17
N PRO A 84 4.68 -2.64 4.26
CA PRO A 84 3.31 -2.17 4.45
C PRO A 84 3.17 -1.12 5.56
N ALA A 85 2.14 -0.27 5.48
CA ALA A 85 1.92 0.91 6.31
C ALA A 85 2.75 2.16 5.96
N HIS A 86 3.59 2.09 4.92
CA HIS A 86 4.36 3.22 4.41
C HIS A 86 3.93 3.61 3.00
N THR A 87 3.69 4.91 2.79
CA THR A 87 3.38 5.50 1.48
C THR A 87 4.62 6.22 0.96
N LEU A 88 4.99 5.93 -0.29
CA LEU A 88 6.10 6.58 -0.98
C LEU A 88 5.77 8.06 -1.22
N THR A 89 6.80 8.90 -1.15
CA THR A 89 6.74 10.35 -1.42
C THR A 89 7.63 10.75 -2.59
N GLY A 90 8.41 9.80 -3.13
CA GLY A 90 9.18 9.97 -4.35
C GLY A 90 9.68 8.63 -4.90
N HIS A 91 9.74 8.54 -6.23
CA HIS A 91 10.32 7.41 -6.95
C HIS A 91 11.82 7.64 -7.20
N PRO A 92 12.62 6.59 -7.46
CA PRO A 92 14.02 6.76 -7.89
C PRO A 92 14.12 7.66 -9.12
N ALA A 93 15.14 8.50 -9.17
CA ALA A 93 15.51 9.24 -10.36
C ALA A 93 16.51 8.42 -11.18
N TYR A 94 16.21 8.24 -12.46
CA TYR A 94 17.04 7.47 -13.39
C TYR A 94 16.85 7.90 -14.83
N VAL A 95 17.78 7.50 -15.68
CA VAL A 95 17.66 7.50 -17.14
C VAL A 95 17.53 6.06 -17.61
N SER A 96 16.44 5.73 -18.31
CA SER A 96 16.26 4.40 -18.89
C SER A 96 17.08 4.24 -20.17
N ASP A 97 17.72 3.09 -20.32
CA ASP A 97 18.33 2.68 -21.57
C ASP A 97 17.25 2.37 -22.62
N LYS A 98 17.65 2.38 -23.90
CA LYS A 98 16.72 2.17 -25.02
C LYS A 98 15.95 0.84 -24.92
N ASP A 99 16.61 -0.21 -24.43
CA ASP A 99 16.07 -1.57 -24.36
C ASP A 99 15.73 -1.99 -22.91
N ALA A 100 15.55 -1.02 -22.01
CA ALA A 100 15.26 -1.26 -20.61
C ALA A 100 13.92 -2.04 -20.43
N PRO A 101 13.90 -3.17 -19.69
CA PRO A 101 12.70 -4.01 -19.58
C PRO A 101 11.62 -3.34 -18.73
N THR A 102 10.32 -3.54 -18.96
CA THR A 102 9.30 -3.02 -18.04
C THR A 102 9.48 -3.57 -16.63
N LEU A 103 9.49 -2.69 -15.62
CA LEU A 103 9.66 -3.10 -14.24
C LEU A 103 8.44 -3.89 -13.73
N PRO A 104 8.62 -4.91 -12.86
CA PRO A 104 7.52 -5.65 -12.26
C PRO A 104 6.56 -4.76 -11.43
N LEU A 105 5.40 -5.29 -11.05
CA LEU A 105 4.39 -4.56 -10.27
C LEU A 105 4.77 -4.42 -8.78
N PHE A 106 5.74 -3.56 -8.49
CA PHE A 106 6.14 -3.14 -7.15
C PHE A 106 6.03 -1.62 -6.99
N ALA A 107 6.11 -1.16 -5.73
CA ALA A 107 6.23 0.25 -5.41
C ALA A 107 7.70 0.61 -5.27
N TYR A 108 8.21 1.42 -6.21
CA TYR A 108 9.62 1.78 -6.28
C TYR A 108 9.89 3.08 -5.52
N GLY A 109 10.46 2.99 -4.30
CA GLY A 109 10.83 4.16 -3.50
C GLY A 109 12.25 4.63 -3.77
N ALA A 110 12.47 5.96 -3.81
CA ALA A 110 13.81 6.53 -3.85
C ALA A 110 14.55 6.25 -2.53
N ILE A 111 15.79 5.75 -2.62
CA ILE A 111 16.61 5.35 -1.48
C ILE A 111 17.97 6.05 -1.53
N GLY A 112 18.47 6.48 -0.38
CA GLY A 112 19.80 7.08 -0.23
C GLY A 112 20.46 6.65 1.07
N TYR A 113 21.72 7.01 1.26
CA TYR A 113 22.49 6.64 2.44
C TYR A 113 22.99 7.87 3.19
N ALA A 114 22.88 7.87 4.51
CA ALA A 114 23.47 8.91 5.36
C ALA A 114 23.69 8.37 6.77
N ARG A 115 24.77 8.82 7.42
CA ARG A 115 25.03 8.55 8.85
C ARG A 115 24.90 7.04 9.20
N GLY A 116 25.50 6.17 8.38
CA GLY A 116 25.56 4.73 8.65
C GLY A 116 24.27 3.95 8.36
N ARG A 117 23.24 4.54 7.73
CA ARG A 117 21.98 3.85 7.43
C ARG A 117 21.29 4.34 6.16
N PHE A 118 20.41 3.50 5.63
CA PHE A 118 19.54 3.83 4.49
C PHE A 118 18.36 4.72 4.91
N TYR A 119 18.02 5.65 4.02
CA TYR A 119 16.85 6.51 4.09
C TYR A 119 16.02 6.34 2.81
N VAL A 120 14.71 6.49 2.93
CA VAL A 120 13.75 6.33 1.83
C VAL A 120 12.79 7.51 1.79
N CYS A 121 12.39 7.91 0.58
CA CYS A 121 11.31 8.88 0.36
C CYS A 121 9.97 8.20 0.62
N ALA A 122 9.57 8.15 1.89
CA ALA A 122 8.30 7.59 2.33
C ALA A 122 7.85 8.20 3.67
N LYS A 123 6.58 7.98 4.01
CA LYS A 123 6.05 8.21 5.35
C LYS A 123 5.24 7.03 5.83
N ARG A 124 5.38 6.72 7.12
CA ARG A 124 4.44 5.86 7.81
C ARG A 124 3.08 6.54 7.88
N VAL A 125 2.05 5.88 7.38
CA VAL A 125 0.68 6.39 7.31
C VAL A 125 -0.30 5.58 8.16
N ASP A 126 0.14 4.43 8.69
CA ASP A 126 -0.65 3.57 9.56
C ASP A 126 0.23 2.96 10.66
N GLU A 127 -0.31 2.91 11.87
CA GLU A 127 0.39 2.39 13.04
C GLU A 127 0.08 0.91 13.30
N ASP A 128 -0.92 0.35 12.63
CA ASP A 128 -1.36 -1.03 12.82
C ASP A 128 -0.26 -2.04 12.43
N LYS A 129 0.02 -2.98 13.34
CA LYS A 129 1.09 -3.97 13.22
C LYS A 129 0.63 -5.29 12.56
N ARG A 130 -0.57 -5.34 11.96
CA ARG A 130 -1.16 -6.60 11.46
C ARG A 130 -0.36 -7.32 10.39
N GLN A 131 0.49 -6.62 9.64
CA GLN A 131 1.39 -7.23 8.65
C GLN A 131 2.85 -7.29 9.10
N VAL A 132 3.12 -6.98 10.37
CA VAL A 132 4.44 -7.21 10.96
C VAL A 132 4.52 -8.69 11.34
N PHE A 133 5.48 -9.40 10.73
CA PHE A 133 5.72 -10.82 10.98
C PHE A 133 7.07 -11.08 11.66
N LYS A 134 7.89 -10.04 11.86
CA LYS A 134 9.09 -10.11 12.69
C LYS A 134 8.79 -10.82 14.02
N GLY A 135 9.65 -11.77 14.39
CA GLY A 135 9.51 -12.59 15.59
C GLY A 135 8.54 -13.78 15.47
N ILE A 136 7.87 -13.97 14.33
CA ILE A 136 7.02 -15.15 14.08
C ILE A 136 7.81 -16.20 13.30
N PRO A 137 8.11 -17.38 13.88
CA PRO A 137 8.87 -18.41 13.18
C PRO A 137 8.13 -18.88 11.91
N PRO A 138 8.77 -18.94 10.73
CA PRO A 138 8.15 -19.46 9.51
C PRO A 138 7.58 -20.87 9.68
N ALA A 139 8.25 -21.71 10.48
CA ALA A 139 7.79 -23.05 10.83
C ALA A 139 6.42 -23.07 11.52
N ARG A 140 6.08 -22.04 12.30
CA ARG A 140 4.77 -21.92 12.96
C ARG A 140 3.65 -21.73 11.93
N ILE A 141 3.87 -20.85 10.95
CA ILE A 141 2.91 -20.63 9.86
C ILE A 141 2.74 -21.91 9.04
N LYS A 142 3.86 -22.57 8.69
CA LYS A 142 3.83 -23.84 7.96
C LYS A 142 3.05 -24.92 8.71
N LYS A 143 3.29 -25.08 10.02
CA LYS A 143 2.58 -26.05 10.86
C LYS A 143 1.07 -25.76 10.89
N ASN A 144 0.69 -24.50 11.13
CA ASN A 144 -0.71 -24.10 11.24
C ASN A 144 -1.46 -24.26 9.91
N ALA A 145 -0.83 -23.90 8.78
CA ALA A 145 -1.41 -24.07 7.46
C ALA A 145 -1.73 -25.54 7.16
N HIS A 146 -0.81 -26.46 7.45
CA HIS A 146 -1.07 -27.90 7.29
C HIS A 146 -2.17 -28.41 8.21
N ALA A 147 -2.22 -27.95 9.47
CA ALA A 147 -3.28 -28.32 10.40
C ALA A 147 -4.67 -27.85 9.92
N ILE A 148 -4.76 -26.64 9.35
CA ILE A 148 -6.00 -26.12 8.76
C ILE A 148 -6.40 -26.95 7.54
N MET A 149 -5.47 -27.26 6.64
CA MET A 149 -5.76 -28.11 5.46
C MET A 149 -6.27 -29.49 5.86
N GLN A 150 -5.70 -30.11 6.89
CA GLN A 150 -6.15 -31.40 7.41
C GLN A 150 -7.54 -31.33 8.08
N ARG A 151 -7.85 -30.20 8.72
CA ARG A 151 -9.14 -29.99 9.38
C ARG A 151 -10.29 -29.74 8.40
N TYR A 152 -9.99 -29.16 7.24
CA TYR A 152 -10.98 -28.81 6.22
C TYR A 152 -10.62 -29.42 4.86
N PRO A 153 -10.54 -30.76 4.75
CA PRO A 153 -10.05 -31.42 3.53
C PRO A 153 -10.95 -31.15 2.31
N ASP A 154 -12.26 -31.01 2.53
CA ASP A 154 -13.25 -30.85 1.47
C ASP A 154 -13.53 -29.38 1.09
N ASN A 155 -13.01 -28.42 1.86
CA ASN A 155 -13.19 -26.99 1.60
C ASN A 155 -12.08 -26.46 0.70
N ARG A 156 -12.39 -26.28 -0.60
CA ARG A 156 -11.41 -25.88 -1.62
C ARG A 156 -10.86 -24.48 -1.37
N LEU A 157 -11.65 -23.60 -0.77
CA LEU A 157 -11.22 -22.25 -0.41
C LEU A 157 -10.16 -22.29 0.70
N MET A 158 -10.37 -23.10 1.75
CA MET A 158 -9.37 -23.33 2.79
C MET A 158 -8.08 -23.93 2.22
N GLN A 159 -8.18 -24.93 1.35
CA GLN A 159 -7.01 -25.51 0.69
C GLN A 159 -6.24 -24.44 -0.11
N HIS A 160 -6.94 -23.61 -0.88
CA HIS A 160 -6.33 -22.52 -1.65
C HIS A 160 -5.63 -21.48 -0.76
N LEU A 161 -6.31 -21.03 0.30
CA LEU A 161 -5.77 -20.02 1.22
C LEU A 161 -4.51 -20.51 1.93
N MET A 162 -4.45 -21.80 2.30
CA MET A 162 -3.30 -22.36 2.99
C MET A 162 -2.17 -22.68 2.00
N ALA A 163 -2.42 -23.50 0.99
CA ALA A 163 -1.37 -24.00 0.09
C ALA A 163 -0.81 -22.89 -0.82
N ASN A 164 -1.69 -22.09 -1.43
CA ASN A 164 -1.28 -21.09 -2.40
C ASN A 164 -1.01 -19.76 -1.69
N CYS A 165 -2.01 -19.19 -1.01
CA CYS A 165 -1.86 -17.84 -0.48
C CYS A 165 -0.85 -17.77 0.67
N ALA A 166 -0.97 -18.60 1.71
CA ALA A 166 -0.11 -18.51 2.88
C ALA A 166 1.30 -19.09 2.64
N LEU A 167 1.40 -20.27 2.02
CA LEU A 167 2.68 -20.98 1.87
C LEU A 167 3.44 -20.67 0.58
N THR A 168 2.76 -20.37 -0.52
CA THR A 168 3.42 -20.09 -1.81
C THR A 168 3.62 -18.59 -2.01
N TYR A 169 2.54 -17.80 -1.93
CA TYR A 169 2.61 -16.35 -2.17
C TYR A 169 3.02 -15.55 -0.93
N SER A 170 3.11 -16.18 0.24
CA SER A 170 3.35 -15.50 1.52
C SER A 170 2.39 -14.33 1.80
N CYS A 171 1.14 -14.42 1.31
CA CYS A 171 0.12 -13.40 1.43
C CYS A 171 -0.12 -13.04 2.92
N PRO A 172 0.04 -11.77 3.32
CA PRO A 172 -0.12 -11.35 4.71
C PRO A 172 -1.47 -11.73 5.32
N ALA A 173 -2.58 -11.55 4.58
CA ALA A 173 -3.91 -11.88 5.06
C ALA A 173 -4.08 -13.39 5.30
N ALA A 174 -3.56 -14.24 4.40
CA ALA A 174 -3.63 -15.69 4.57
C ALA A 174 -2.75 -16.18 5.71
N ARG A 175 -1.57 -15.57 5.91
CA ARG A 175 -0.70 -15.83 7.07
C ARG A 175 -1.38 -15.41 8.38
N ASN A 176 -2.12 -14.30 8.38
CA ASN A 176 -2.91 -13.86 9.53
C ASN A 176 -4.06 -14.82 9.86
N LEU A 177 -4.77 -15.34 8.85
CA LEU A 177 -5.74 -16.43 9.03
C LEU A 177 -5.07 -17.68 9.65
N CYS A 178 -3.89 -18.09 9.18
CA CYS A 178 -3.13 -19.21 9.77
C CYS A 178 -2.79 -18.99 11.25
N LEU A 179 -2.57 -17.73 11.63
CA LEU A 179 -2.20 -17.34 12.99
C LEU A 179 -3.42 -17.05 13.87
N GLY A 180 -4.62 -17.00 13.29
CA GLY A 180 -5.85 -16.68 14.01
C GLY A 180 -5.90 -15.23 14.48
N ARG A 181 -5.42 -14.28 13.67
CA ARG A 181 -5.36 -12.86 14.04
C ARG A 181 -5.85 -11.92 12.94
N HIS A 182 -6.36 -10.76 13.31
CA HIS A 182 -6.68 -9.63 12.42
C HIS A 182 -7.69 -9.97 11.30
N GLU A 183 -7.24 -10.00 10.06
CA GLU A 183 -8.06 -10.00 8.84
C GLU A 183 -7.93 -11.33 8.08
N ALA A 184 -9.07 -11.97 7.82
CA ALA A 184 -9.18 -13.16 7.00
C ALA A 184 -9.57 -12.82 5.54
N PRO A 185 -8.82 -13.33 4.54
CA PRO A 185 -9.14 -13.14 3.13
C PRO A 185 -10.24 -14.10 2.68
N LEU A 186 -11.18 -13.62 1.87
CA LEU A 186 -12.27 -14.38 1.26
C LEU A 186 -12.26 -14.19 -0.28
N PRO A 187 -11.29 -14.78 -1.01
CA PRO A 187 -11.30 -14.73 -2.46
C PRO A 187 -12.46 -15.56 -3.04
N THR A 188 -13.16 -14.99 -4.02
CA THR A 188 -14.41 -15.53 -4.56
C THR A 188 -14.48 -15.51 -6.08
N SER A 189 -14.00 -14.45 -6.73
CA SER A 189 -14.28 -14.20 -8.14
C SER A 189 -13.16 -14.63 -9.09
N ARG A 190 -13.57 -15.23 -10.22
CA ARG A 190 -12.69 -15.55 -11.36
C ARG A 190 -12.73 -14.48 -12.45
N ALA A 191 -13.73 -13.60 -12.42
CA ALA A 191 -14.02 -12.64 -13.48
C ALA A 191 -13.80 -11.22 -12.98
N CYS A 192 -13.36 -10.33 -13.85
CA CYS A 192 -13.27 -8.90 -13.53
C CYS A 192 -13.86 -8.11 -14.68
N ASN A 193 -14.62 -7.06 -14.37
CA ASN A 193 -15.16 -6.12 -15.33
C ASN A 193 -14.29 -4.86 -15.48
N ALA A 194 -13.07 -4.87 -14.95
CA ALA A 194 -12.03 -3.88 -15.18
C ALA A 194 -10.79 -4.54 -15.82
N ARG A 195 -10.10 -3.80 -16.67
CA ARG A 195 -8.89 -4.25 -17.38
C ARG A 195 -7.70 -3.40 -16.96
N CYS A 196 -7.48 -3.36 -15.64
CA CYS A 196 -6.48 -2.48 -15.04
C CYS A 196 -5.10 -2.71 -15.68
N VAL A 197 -4.41 -1.63 -16.05
CA VAL A 197 -3.06 -1.69 -16.65
C VAL A 197 -2.08 -2.45 -15.73
N GLY A 198 -2.17 -2.22 -14.41
CA GLY A 198 -1.38 -2.93 -13.38
C GLY A 198 -2.13 -4.07 -12.69
N CYS A 199 -2.91 -4.89 -13.41
CA CYS A 199 -3.69 -5.97 -12.77
C CYS A 199 -2.77 -7.04 -12.12
N ILE A 200 -2.84 -7.17 -10.80
CA ILE A 200 -1.94 -8.04 -10.03
C ILE A 200 -2.28 -9.55 -10.12
N SER A 201 -3.39 -9.92 -10.74
CA SER A 201 -3.87 -11.31 -10.80
C SER A 201 -3.89 -11.91 -12.21
N GLN A 202 -3.97 -11.05 -13.25
CA GLN A 202 -4.13 -11.47 -14.63
C GLN A 202 -3.62 -10.39 -15.58
N GLN A 203 -2.84 -10.78 -16.59
CA GLN A 203 -2.39 -9.88 -17.66
C GLN A 203 -3.16 -10.15 -18.95
N GLU A 204 -3.44 -9.08 -19.70
CA GLU A 204 -3.99 -9.19 -21.06
C GLU A 204 -2.88 -9.62 -22.04
N LYS A 205 -3.29 -10.20 -23.17
CA LYS A 205 -2.36 -10.52 -24.26
C LYS A 205 -1.72 -9.23 -24.78
N GLY A 206 -0.39 -9.18 -24.80
CA GLY A 206 0.36 -7.99 -25.21
C GLY A 206 0.58 -6.95 -24.10
N SER A 207 0.28 -7.29 -22.84
CA SER A 207 0.68 -6.45 -21.70
C SER A 207 2.20 -6.26 -21.65
N LYS A 208 2.65 -5.05 -21.32
CA LYS A 208 4.05 -4.76 -20.99
C LYS A 208 4.47 -5.40 -19.66
N VAL A 209 3.51 -5.73 -18.78
CA VAL A 209 3.77 -6.37 -17.50
C VAL A 209 3.99 -7.87 -17.71
N CYS A 210 5.20 -8.35 -17.44
CA CYS A 210 5.60 -9.73 -17.73
C CYS A 210 5.11 -10.77 -16.72
N ALA A 211 4.81 -10.37 -15.49
CA ALA A 211 4.42 -11.29 -14.42
C ALA A 211 3.41 -10.67 -13.45
N THR A 212 2.56 -11.52 -12.89
CA THR A 212 1.62 -11.17 -11.82
C THR A 212 2.14 -11.70 -10.49
N PRO A 213 2.10 -10.91 -9.40
CA PRO A 213 2.55 -11.38 -8.09
C PRO A 213 1.72 -12.55 -7.55
N GLN A 214 0.45 -12.69 -7.98
CA GLN A 214 -0.43 -13.79 -7.59
C GLN A 214 -1.24 -14.22 -8.81
N ASN A 215 -1.53 -15.52 -8.96
CA ASN A 215 -2.37 -15.99 -10.06
C ASN A 215 -3.85 -15.91 -9.69
N ARG A 216 -4.69 -15.47 -10.65
CA ARG A 216 -6.14 -15.50 -10.49
C ARG A 216 -6.64 -16.92 -10.24
N MET A 217 -7.51 -17.07 -9.25
CA MET A 217 -8.12 -18.34 -8.89
C MET A 217 -8.91 -18.95 -10.06
N SER A 218 -8.92 -20.28 -10.13
CA SER A 218 -9.51 -21.06 -11.24
C SER A 218 -10.90 -21.61 -10.93
N PHE A 219 -11.42 -21.39 -9.72
CA PHE A 219 -12.73 -21.85 -9.26
C PHE A 219 -13.45 -20.73 -8.52
N THR A 220 -14.77 -20.87 -8.35
CA THR A 220 -15.60 -20.00 -7.49
C THR A 220 -16.04 -20.88 -6.31
N PRO A 221 -15.80 -20.48 -5.04
CA PRO A 221 -16.21 -21.25 -3.88
C PRO A 221 -17.73 -21.24 -3.70
N THR A 222 -18.25 -22.15 -2.90
CA THR A 222 -19.64 -22.14 -2.43
C THR A 222 -19.82 -21.23 -1.22
N ALA A 223 -21.05 -20.82 -0.94
CA ALA A 223 -21.35 -20.02 0.24
C ALA A 223 -20.96 -20.75 1.54
N GLN A 224 -21.16 -22.07 1.59
CA GLN A 224 -20.74 -22.90 2.72
C GLN A 224 -19.22 -22.86 2.92
N GLU A 225 -18.42 -22.98 1.85
CA GLU A 225 -16.97 -22.92 1.95
C GLU A 225 -16.48 -21.57 2.49
N ILE A 226 -17.12 -20.46 2.08
CA ILE A 226 -16.84 -19.11 2.58
C ILE A 226 -17.22 -19.00 4.07
N VAL A 227 -18.44 -19.42 4.43
CA VAL A 227 -18.93 -19.34 5.81
C VAL A 227 -18.06 -20.17 6.75
N GLU A 228 -17.57 -21.33 6.34
CA GLU A 228 -16.63 -22.13 7.14
C GLU A 228 -15.32 -21.40 7.42
N VAL A 229 -14.79 -20.63 6.45
CA VAL A 229 -13.62 -19.77 6.65
C VAL A 229 -13.92 -18.69 7.67
N MET A 230 -15.06 -18.00 7.51
CA MET A 230 -15.49 -16.96 8.44
C MET A 230 -15.65 -17.51 9.86
N GLN A 231 -16.35 -18.63 10.02
CA GLN A 231 -16.52 -19.29 11.32
C GLN A 231 -15.20 -19.79 11.91
N HIS A 232 -14.28 -20.30 11.09
CA HIS A 232 -12.94 -20.66 11.55
C HIS A 232 -12.22 -19.44 12.13
N HIS A 233 -12.18 -18.34 11.39
CA HIS A 233 -11.49 -17.14 11.84
C HIS A 233 -12.17 -16.52 13.07
N SER A 234 -13.51 -16.42 13.11
CA SER A 234 -14.26 -15.94 14.28
C SER A 234 -13.98 -16.70 15.57
N ARG A 235 -13.62 -17.99 15.48
CA ARG A 235 -13.27 -18.80 16.67
C ARG A 235 -11.85 -18.52 17.19
N ASN A 236 -10.96 -18.03 16.32
CA ASN A 236 -9.56 -17.84 16.65
C ASN A 236 -9.20 -16.36 16.90
N GLU A 237 -9.83 -15.43 16.17
CA GLU A 237 -9.75 -13.99 16.38
C GLU A 237 -11.10 -13.49 16.92
N VAL A 238 -11.14 -13.23 18.24
CA VAL A 238 -12.38 -12.87 18.94
C VAL A 238 -12.45 -11.39 19.32
N GLU A 239 -11.35 -10.65 19.25
CA GLU A 239 -11.30 -9.26 19.67
C GLU A 239 -11.77 -8.35 18.53
N ARG A 240 -11.12 -8.45 17.37
CA ARG A 240 -11.37 -7.55 16.22
C ARG A 240 -11.36 -8.29 14.87
N PRO A 241 -12.18 -9.33 14.67
CA PRO A 241 -12.16 -10.08 13.42
C PRO A 241 -12.66 -9.24 12.24
N ILE A 242 -11.89 -9.27 11.15
CA ILE A 242 -12.27 -8.71 9.86
C ILE A 242 -12.31 -9.83 8.82
N PHE A 243 -13.35 -9.87 8.01
CA PHE A 243 -13.55 -10.81 6.90
C PHE A 243 -13.64 -10.03 5.60
N SER A 244 -12.67 -10.20 4.71
CA SER A 244 -12.56 -9.34 3.53
C SER A 244 -12.75 -10.11 2.22
N PHE A 245 -13.82 -9.80 1.50
CA PHE A 245 -13.92 -10.09 0.08
C PHE A 245 -13.01 -9.15 -0.72
N GLY A 246 -12.55 -9.57 -1.90
CA GLY A 246 -11.67 -8.76 -2.77
C GLY A 246 -10.20 -8.89 -2.41
N GLN A 247 -9.52 -9.87 -3.00
CA GLN A 247 -8.14 -10.27 -2.71
C GLN A 247 -7.26 -10.26 -3.96
N GLY A 248 -5.94 -10.23 -3.76
CA GLY A 248 -4.99 -10.14 -4.88
C GLY A 248 -4.99 -11.33 -5.85
N CYS A 249 -5.55 -12.47 -5.45
CA CYS A 249 -5.67 -13.68 -6.26
C CYS A 249 -7.06 -13.85 -6.92
N GLU A 250 -7.92 -12.84 -6.91
CA GLU A 250 -9.26 -12.91 -7.50
C GLU A 250 -9.50 -11.80 -8.55
N GLY A 251 -10.67 -11.84 -9.19
CA GLY A 251 -11.17 -10.78 -10.06
C GLY A 251 -11.90 -9.66 -9.28
N GLU A 252 -13.07 -9.25 -9.76
CA GLU A 252 -13.94 -8.29 -9.08
C GLU A 252 -15.01 -9.04 -8.28
N PRO A 253 -15.02 -8.99 -6.93
CA PRO A 253 -15.99 -9.72 -6.11
C PRO A 253 -17.46 -9.35 -6.38
N LEU A 254 -17.77 -8.13 -6.83
CA LEU A 254 -19.14 -7.76 -7.19
C LEU A 254 -19.72 -8.59 -8.35
N THR A 255 -18.87 -9.24 -9.16
CA THR A 255 -19.34 -10.18 -10.19
C THR A 255 -19.98 -11.45 -9.61
N GLU A 256 -19.72 -11.74 -8.33
CA GLU A 256 -20.25 -12.87 -7.58
C GLU A 256 -21.27 -12.41 -6.51
N ALA A 257 -21.94 -11.27 -6.71
CA ALA A 257 -22.78 -10.61 -5.69
C ALA A 257 -23.78 -11.53 -4.98
N ARG A 258 -24.44 -12.44 -5.70
CA ARG A 258 -25.41 -13.38 -5.11
C ARG A 258 -24.76 -14.36 -4.12
N LEU A 259 -23.58 -14.87 -4.45
CA LEU A 259 -22.79 -15.74 -3.59
C LEU A 259 -22.35 -15.00 -2.32
N LEU A 260 -21.88 -13.77 -2.47
CA LEU A 260 -21.49 -12.92 -1.35
C LEU A 260 -22.71 -12.65 -0.45
N GLU A 261 -23.86 -12.28 -1.03
CA GLU A 261 -25.09 -12.02 -0.28
C GLU A 261 -25.49 -13.24 0.57
N GLU A 262 -25.54 -14.43 -0.04
CA GLU A 262 -25.85 -15.69 0.64
C GLU A 262 -24.87 -15.97 1.79
N SER A 263 -23.57 -15.79 1.54
CA SER A 263 -22.52 -16.03 2.53
C SER A 263 -22.64 -15.09 3.73
N ILE A 264 -22.87 -13.79 3.48
CA ILE A 264 -23.02 -12.78 4.52
C ILE A 264 -24.28 -13.07 5.35
N ARG A 265 -25.43 -13.31 4.70
CA ARG A 265 -26.68 -13.62 5.42
C ARG A 265 -26.52 -14.87 6.28
N THR A 266 -25.93 -15.93 5.73
CA THR A 266 -25.71 -17.19 6.45
C THR A 266 -24.78 -16.98 7.66
N PHE A 267 -23.68 -16.26 7.48
CA PHE A 267 -22.76 -15.95 8.58
C PHE A 267 -23.45 -15.14 9.68
N ARG A 268 -24.18 -14.07 9.32
CA ARG A 268 -24.89 -13.22 10.29
C ARG A 268 -26.03 -13.96 11.00
N ALA A 269 -26.81 -14.77 10.29
CA ALA A 269 -27.87 -15.60 10.87
C ALA A 269 -27.32 -16.62 11.88
N GLY A 270 -26.10 -17.10 11.67
CA GLY A 270 -25.36 -17.95 12.61
C GLY A 270 -24.75 -17.21 13.82
N GLY A 271 -25.08 -15.92 14.02
CA GLY A 271 -24.50 -15.10 15.10
C GLY A 271 -23.10 -14.57 14.80
N GLY A 272 -22.69 -14.54 13.53
CA GLY A 272 -21.39 -14.04 13.09
C GLY A 272 -21.18 -12.58 13.47
N ARG A 273 -20.08 -12.31 14.18
CA ARG A 273 -19.68 -10.98 14.63
C ARG A 273 -18.39 -10.51 13.95
N GLY A 274 -18.14 -9.21 13.96
CA GLY A 274 -17.00 -8.54 13.37
C GLY A 274 -17.33 -7.80 12.08
N THR A 275 -16.29 -7.24 11.48
CA THR A 275 -16.41 -6.48 10.24
C THR A 275 -16.42 -7.41 9.04
N VAL A 276 -17.50 -7.38 8.27
CA VAL A 276 -17.55 -7.94 6.93
C VAL A 276 -17.23 -6.80 5.96
N ASN A 277 -16.11 -6.95 5.26
CA ASN A 277 -15.54 -5.94 4.38
C ASN A 277 -15.54 -6.41 2.91
N LEU A 278 -15.76 -5.47 1.99
CA LEU A 278 -15.67 -5.68 0.56
C LEU A 278 -14.59 -4.77 -0.04
N ASN A 279 -13.49 -5.32 -0.53
CA ASN A 279 -12.56 -4.59 -1.39
C ASN A 279 -13.03 -4.71 -2.85
N THR A 280 -13.26 -3.60 -3.55
CA THR A 280 -13.92 -3.62 -4.87
C THR A 280 -13.49 -2.45 -5.73
N ASN A 281 -13.70 -2.55 -7.05
CA ASN A 281 -13.71 -1.41 -7.97
C ASN A 281 -15.03 -0.60 -7.91
N ALA A 282 -16.03 -1.07 -7.14
CA ALA A 282 -17.35 -0.46 -6.94
C ALA A 282 -18.16 -0.26 -8.23
N SER A 283 -17.96 -1.14 -9.21
CA SER A 283 -18.57 -1.06 -10.54
C SER A 283 -20.08 -1.32 -10.60
N LEU A 284 -20.69 -1.95 -9.58
CA LEU A 284 -22.08 -2.41 -9.62
C LEU A 284 -22.90 -1.88 -8.43
N PRO A 285 -23.60 -0.73 -8.57
CA PRO A 285 -24.33 -0.11 -7.46
C PRO A 285 -25.43 -0.97 -6.85
N ASP A 286 -26.22 -1.67 -7.68
CA ASP A 286 -27.30 -2.53 -7.20
C ASP A 286 -26.77 -3.72 -6.39
N ALA A 287 -25.63 -4.27 -6.80
CA ALA A 287 -24.96 -5.33 -6.06
C ALA A 287 -24.46 -4.80 -4.70
N VAL A 288 -23.86 -3.61 -4.66
CA VAL A 288 -23.42 -2.98 -3.42
C VAL A 288 -24.60 -2.75 -2.47
N ALA A 289 -25.73 -2.25 -2.99
CA ALA A 289 -26.95 -2.08 -2.21
C ALA A 289 -27.43 -3.41 -1.58
N ALA A 290 -27.51 -4.48 -2.38
CA ALA A 290 -27.92 -5.80 -1.91
C ALA A 290 -26.98 -6.37 -0.83
N LEU A 291 -25.66 -6.21 -1.00
CA LEU A 291 -24.68 -6.65 0.00
C LEU A 291 -24.77 -5.85 1.30
N ALA A 292 -25.00 -4.54 1.23
CA ALA A 292 -25.25 -3.71 2.40
C ALA A 292 -26.50 -4.18 3.16
N ASP A 293 -27.60 -4.44 2.44
CA ASP A 293 -28.86 -4.97 3.02
C ASP A 293 -28.71 -6.40 3.59
N ALA A 294 -27.68 -7.15 3.17
CA ALA A 294 -27.34 -8.46 3.71
C ALA A 294 -26.51 -8.41 5.01
N GLY A 295 -25.92 -7.26 5.35
CA GLY A 295 -25.08 -7.09 6.54
C GLY A 295 -23.59 -6.89 6.26
N LEU A 296 -23.23 -6.43 5.05
CA LEU A 296 -21.92 -5.84 4.79
C LEU A 296 -21.74 -4.58 5.65
N THR A 297 -20.60 -4.45 6.32
CA THR A 297 -20.35 -3.36 7.28
C THR A 297 -19.31 -2.36 6.81
N SER A 298 -18.38 -2.80 5.96
CA SER A 298 -17.31 -1.98 5.41
C SER A 298 -17.15 -2.24 3.91
N MET A 299 -16.82 -1.19 3.16
CA MET A 299 -16.48 -1.28 1.75
C MET A 299 -15.25 -0.42 1.47
N ARG A 300 -14.30 -0.98 0.74
CA ARG A 300 -13.11 -0.29 0.26
C ARG A 300 -13.13 -0.21 -1.26
N VAL A 301 -13.25 1.02 -1.77
CA VAL A 301 -13.29 1.31 -3.20
C VAL A 301 -11.90 1.66 -3.71
N SER A 302 -11.41 0.95 -4.72
CA SER A 302 -10.07 1.18 -5.28
C SER A 302 -10.10 2.17 -6.43
N LEU A 303 -9.22 3.17 -6.38
CA LEU A 303 -9.06 4.19 -7.41
C LEU A 303 -7.61 4.69 -7.47
N ASN A 304 -7.13 4.98 -8.68
CA ASN A 304 -5.85 5.68 -8.91
C ASN A 304 -6.04 7.20 -8.98
N SER A 305 -7.26 7.66 -9.25
CA SER A 305 -7.60 9.06 -9.41
C SER A 305 -9.10 9.28 -9.18
N ALA A 306 -9.45 10.47 -8.69
CA ALA A 306 -10.83 10.95 -8.61
C ALA A 306 -11.29 11.67 -9.89
N ARG A 307 -10.39 11.87 -10.87
CA ARG A 307 -10.69 12.42 -12.19
C ARG A 307 -11.00 11.28 -13.17
N GLU A 308 -12.16 11.35 -13.81
CA GLU A 308 -12.68 10.26 -14.64
C GLU A 308 -11.73 9.88 -15.79
N GLU A 309 -11.09 10.85 -16.45
CA GLU A 309 -10.13 10.55 -17.53
C GLU A 309 -8.93 9.75 -16.99
N THR A 310 -8.25 10.25 -15.96
CA THR A 310 -7.11 9.59 -15.31
C THR A 310 -7.49 8.21 -14.76
N TYR A 311 -8.67 8.09 -14.15
CA TYR A 311 -9.24 6.82 -13.69
C TYR A 311 -9.42 5.83 -14.84
N GLY A 312 -10.07 6.28 -15.92
CA GLY A 312 -10.41 5.47 -17.08
C GLY A 312 -9.18 4.92 -17.82
N ARG A 313 -8.09 5.70 -17.91
CA ARG A 313 -6.84 5.25 -18.54
C ARG A 313 -6.21 4.06 -17.82
N TYR A 314 -6.26 4.05 -16.49
CA TYR A 314 -5.71 2.96 -15.68
C TYR A 314 -6.67 1.78 -15.52
N TYR A 315 -7.89 2.01 -15.03
CA TYR A 315 -8.84 0.92 -14.71
C TYR A 315 -9.46 0.27 -15.94
N ARG A 316 -9.55 1.01 -17.06
CA ARG A 316 -10.18 0.59 -18.32
C ARG A 316 -11.51 -0.15 -18.08
N PRO A 317 -12.54 0.58 -17.58
CA PRO A 317 -13.83 0.00 -17.24
C PRO A 317 -14.46 -0.77 -18.41
N HIS A 318 -15.08 -1.91 -18.12
CA HIS A 318 -15.80 -2.71 -19.10
C HIS A 318 -17.22 -3.00 -18.59
N GLY A 319 -18.21 -2.28 -19.12
CA GLY A 319 -19.60 -2.41 -18.70
C GLY A 319 -19.96 -1.63 -17.43
N TYR A 320 -19.14 -0.66 -17.02
CA TYR A 320 -19.44 0.32 -15.98
C TYR A 320 -18.70 1.63 -16.25
N SER A 321 -19.06 2.70 -15.54
CA SER A 321 -18.51 4.06 -15.65
C SER A 321 -18.01 4.57 -14.30
N PHE A 322 -17.31 5.71 -14.29
CA PHE A 322 -16.93 6.35 -13.02
C PHE A 322 -18.16 6.86 -12.23
N ALA A 323 -19.25 7.19 -12.92
CA ALA A 323 -20.51 7.52 -12.26
C ALA A 323 -21.08 6.34 -11.45
N ASP A 324 -20.95 5.11 -11.94
CA ASP A 324 -21.35 3.91 -11.21
C ASP A 324 -20.51 3.72 -9.93
N VAL A 325 -19.21 4.01 -9.99
CA VAL A 325 -18.32 3.99 -8.81
C VAL A 325 -18.83 4.96 -7.74
N ARG A 326 -19.17 6.20 -8.14
CA ARG A 326 -19.74 7.21 -7.23
C ARG A 326 -21.07 6.76 -6.65
N GLN A 327 -21.94 6.21 -7.49
CA GLN A 327 -23.26 5.75 -7.07
C GLN A 327 -23.16 4.57 -6.09
N SER A 328 -22.24 3.62 -6.30
CA SER A 328 -21.95 2.54 -5.35
C SER A 328 -21.54 3.05 -3.98
N ILE A 329 -20.67 4.08 -3.91
CA ILE A 329 -20.28 4.70 -2.63
C ILE A 329 -21.51 5.28 -1.94
N VAL A 330 -22.34 6.03 -2.68
CA VAL A 330 -23.58 6.63 -2.15
C VAL A 330 -24.53 5.57 -1.61
N GLU A 331 -24.78 4.49 -2.35
CA GLU A 331 -25.71 3.44 -1.95
C GLU A 331 -25.23 2.66 -0.72
N ALA A 332 -23.92 2.42 -0.60
CA ALA A 332 -23.30 1.86 0.60
C ALA A 332 -23.47 2.79 1.82
N ARG A 333 -23.15 4.08 1.66
CA ARG A 333 -23.26 5.07 2.74
C ARG A 333 -24.68 5.24 3.24
N LYS A 334 -25.66 5.30 2.34
CA LYS A 334 -27.10 5.37 2.68
C LYS A 334 -27.58 4.18 3.52
N ARG A 335 -26.94 3.02 3.38
CA ARG A 335 -27.27 1.78 4.10
C ARG A 335 -26.38 1.51 5.32
N GLY A 336 -25.64 2.52 5.77
CA GLY A 336 -24.87 2.40 7.01
C GLY A 336 -23.49 1.74 6.86
N VAL A 337 -23.01 1.53 5.63
CA VAL A 337 -21.68 0.93 5.40
C VAL A 337 -20.59 1.98 5.61
N PHE A 338 -19.51 1.59 6.29
CA PHE A 338 -18.29 2.38 6.37
C PHE A 338 -17.57 2.33 5.02
N VAL A 339 -17.35 3.47 4.36
CA VAL A 339 -16.67 3.49 3.06
C VAL A 339 -15.28 4.09 3.16
N SER A 340 -14.29 3.29 2.75
CA SER A 340 -12.90 3.69 2.57
C SER A 340 -12.56 3.81 1.08
N LEU A 341 -11.64 4.71 0.76
CA LEU A 341 -10.96 4.75 -0.54
C LEU A 341 -9.60 4.07 -0.44
N ASN A 342 -9.33 3.08 -1.28
CA ASN A 342 -7.99 2.57 -1.55
C ASN A 342 -7.37 3.43 -2.65
N LEU A 343 -6.80 4.55 -2.24
CA LEU A 343 -6.15 5.49 -3.14
C LEU A 343 -4.77 4.96 -3.49
N LEU A 344 -4.59 4.58 -4.76
CA LEU A 344 -3.30 4.15 -5.30
C LEU A 344 -2.44 5.40 -5.55
N PHE A 345 -1.73 5.81 -4.50
CA PHE A 345 -0.93 7.02 -4.46
C PHE A 345 0.30 6.89 -5.36
N PHE A 346 0.48 7.91 -6.21
CA PHE A 346 1.64 8.09 -7.06
C PHE A 346 2.18 9.51 -6.87
N PRO A 347 3.38 9.68 -6.26
CA PRO A 347 4.00 10.98 -6.03
C PRO A 347 4.16 11.80 -7.31
N GLY A 348 3.69 13.05 -7.27
CA GLY A 348 3.64 14.00 -8.37
C GLY A 348 2.53 13.78 -9.40
N ILE A 349 1.59 12.88 -9.10
CA ILE A 349 0.31 12.78 -9.81
C ILE A 349 -0.82 12.97 -8.80
N THR A 350 -0.94 12.07 -7.82
CA THR A 350 -2.05 12.06 -6.86
C THR A 350 -2.07 13.28 -5.93
N ASP A 351 -0.91 13.86 -5.61
CA ASP A 351 -0.72 15.01 -4.73
C ASP A 351 -0.55 16.33 -5.50
N THR A 352 -1.23 16.46 -6.63
CA THR A 352 -1.34 17.71 -7.37
C THR A 352 -2.68 18.41 -7.09
N GLU A 353 -2.78 19.72 -7.33
CA GLU A 353 -4.01 20.48 -7.00
C GLU A 353 -5.25 19.91 -7.74
N PRO A 354 -5.22 19.62 -9.07
CA PRO A 354 -6.40 19.10 -9.77
C PRO A 354 -6.89 17.74 -9.25
N GLU A 355 -5.96 16.85 -8.86
CA GLU A 355 -6.33 15.56 -8.26
C GLU A 355 -6.88 15.73 -6.84
N THR A 356 -6.28 16.64 -6.06
CA THR A 356 -6.72 16.92 -4.69
C THR A 356 -8.11 17.55 -4.67
N GLU A 357 -8.38 18.52 -5.54
CA GLU A 357 -9.71 19.15 -5.68
C GLU A 357 -10.78 18.13 -6.06
N ALA A 358 -10.50 17.26 -7.05
CA ALA A 358 -11.42 16.21 -7.46
C ALA A 358 -11.67 15.20 -6.34
N LEU A 359 -10.65 14.87 -5.55
CA LEU A 359 -10.79 13.97 -4.40
C LEU A 359 -11.63 14.59 -3.28
N VAL A 360 -11.40 15.88 -2.98
CA VAL A 360 -12.22 16.64 -2.01
C VAL A 360 -13.68 16.66 -2.44
N GLU A 361 -13.94 16.92 -3.73
CA GLU A 361 -15.30 16.88 -4.29
C GLU A 361 -15.93 15.50 -4.10
N LEU A 362 -15.23 14.43 -4.49
CA LEU A 362 -15.72 13.06 -4.36
C LEU A 362 -16.05 12.73 -2.90
N VAL A 363 -15.15 13.05 -1.97
CA VAL A 363 -15.34 12.78 -0.53
C VAL A 363 -16.55 13.53 0.02
N ARG A 364 -16.71 14.82 -0.32
CA ARG A 364 -17.85 15.64 0.12
C ARG A 364 -19.18 15.17 -0.47
N ALA A 365 -19.19 14.87 -1.76
CA ALA A 365 -20.40 14.47 -2.47
C ALA A 365 -20.90 13.09 -2.00
N THR A 366 -19.99 12.18 -1.68
CA THR A 366 -20.35 10.78 -1.41
C THR A 366 -20.29 10.39 0.06
N GLY A 367 -19.70 11.22 0.94
CA GLY A 367 -19.62 10.95 2.38
C GLY A 367 -18.60 9.86 2.74
N VAL A 368 -17.53 9.69 1.94
CA VAL A 368 -16.40 8.79 2.26
C VAL A 368 -15.86 9.08 3.66
N SER A 369 -15.56 8.03 4.42
CA SER A 369 -15.13 8.14 5.82
C SER A 369 -13.62 8.00 5.99
N PHE A 370 -12.92 7.37 5.05
CA PHE A 370 -11.51 7.00 5.25
C PHE A 370 -10.73 6.92 3.93
N ILE A 371 -9.44 7.26 3.94
CA ILE A 371 -8.52 7.00 2.83
C ILE A 371 -7.38 6.09 3.28
N GLN A 372 -7.25 4.94 2.60
CA GLN A 372 -6.08 4.08 2.64
C GLN A 372 -5.08 4.53 1.58
N LEU A 373 -3.94 5.05 2.02
CA LEU A 373 -2.87 5.59 1.17
C LEU A 373 -1.94 4.47 0.70
N ARG A 374 -2.40 3.63 -0.23
CA ARG A 374 -1.57 2.56 -0.80
C ARG A 374 -0.64 3.11 -1.85
N ASN A 375 0.53 2.50 -2.02
CA ASN A 375 1.37 2.80 -3.17
C ASN A 375 0.75 2.21 -4.44
N LEU A 376 0.82 2.95 -5.54
CA LEU A 376 0.57 2.37 -6.85
C LEU A 376 1.78 1.49 -7.24
N ASN A 377 1.55 0.18 -7.34
CA ASN A 377 2.57 -0.78 -7.73
C ASN A 377 2.65 -0.87 -9.26
N ILE A 378 3.54 -0.09 -9.87
CA ILE A 378 3.69 0.01 -11.32
C ILE A 378 5.07 0.55 -11.67
N ASP A 379 5.58 0.24 -12.86
CA ASP A 379 6.73 0.94 -13.44
C ASP A 379 6.40 2.44 -13.54
N PRO A 380 7.18 3.34 -12.89
CA PRO A 380 6.89 4.77 -12.88
C PRO A 380 6.79 5.39 -14.28
N GLU A 381 7.64 4.97 -15.23
CA GLU A 381 7.60 5.52 -16.59
C GLU A 381 6.37 5.03 -17.35
N MET A 382 6.01 3.76 -17.19
CA MET A 382 4.81 3.20 -17.82
C MET A 382 3.54 3.94 -17.35
N TYR A 383 3.44 4.33 -16.08
CA TYR A 383 2.29 5.09 -15.59
C TYR A 383 2.26 6.52 -16.12
N LEU A 384 3.42 7.17 -16.23
CA LEU A 384 3.51 8.51 -16.81
C LEU A 384 3.18 8.52 -18.30
N GLU A 385 3.72 7.57 -19.08
CA GLU A 385 3.38 7.35 -20.49
C GLU A 385 1.85 7.18 -20.67
N LEU A 386 1.22 6.39 -19.79
CA LEU A 386 -0.22 6.16 -19.83
C LEU A 386 -1.03 7.46 -19.69
N LEU A 387 -0.52 8.42 -18.92
CA LEU A 387 -1.20 9.67 -18.59
C LEU A 387 -0.78 10.85 -19.46
N GLU A 388 0.05 10.63 -20.49
CA GLU A 388 0.49 11.68 -21.41
C GLU A 388 -0.68 12.49 -21.99
N GLY A 389 -0.51 13.81 -22.01
CA GLY A 389 -1.54 14.76 -22.46
C GLY A 389 -2.53 15.19 -21.36
N ILE A 390 -2.47 14.61 -20.16
CA ILE A 390 -3.21 15.12 -18.99
C ILE A 390 -2.32 16.07 -18.18
N THR A 391 -2.83 17.25 -17.88
CA THR A 391 -2.15 18.22 -16.99
C THR A 391 -2.44 17.90 -15.52
N PHE A 392 -1.38 17.83 -14.71
CA PHE A 392 -1.45 17.67 -13.24
C PHE A 392 -0.93 18.90 -12.50
N GLY A 393 0.07 19.62 -13.03
CA GLY A 393 0.71 20.74 -12.32
C GLY A 393 1.71 20.27 -11.25
N PRO A 394 2.23 21.19 -10.42
CA PRO A 394 3.26 20.85 -9.44
C PRO A 394 2.72 20.00 -8.27
N SER A 395 3.60 19.16 -7.71
CA SER A 395 3.30 18.33 -6.54
C SER A 395 3.35 19.12 -5.23
N MET A 396 2.35 18.96 -4.36
CA MET A 396 2.36 19.59 -3.04
C MET A 396 3.09 18.76 -1.96
N GLY A 397 3.35 17.48 -2.22
CA GLY A 397 3.85 16.52 -1.24
C GLY A 397 2.72 15.86 -0.44
N LEU A 398 2.95 14.63 0.01
CA LEU A 398 2.02 13.83 0.81
C LEU A 398 1.61 14.52 2.11
N VAL A 399 2.52 15.22 2.79
CA VAL A 399 2.22 15.92 4.05
C VAL A 399 1.18 17.03 3.82
N ASN A 400 1.40 17.87 2.81
CA ASN A 400 0.48 18.96 2.47
C ASN A 400 -0.83 18.43 1.89
N PHE A 401 -0.76 17.38 1.07
CA PHE A 401 -1.93 16.66 0.55
C PHE A 401 -2.86 16.20 1.68
N ARG A 402 -2.31 15.53 2.70
CA ARG A 402 -3.09 15.11 3.88
C ARG A 402 -3.62 16.30 4.68
N LYS A 403 -2.82 17.35 4.87
CA LYS A 403 -3.24 18.58 5.56
C LYS A 403 -4.42 19.25 4.86
N ARG A 404 -4.37 19.36 3.53
CA ARG A 404 -5.44 19.91 2.70
C ARG A 404 -6.72 19.09 2.84
N LEU A 405 -6.64 17.77 2.69
CA LEU A 405 -7.81 16.89 2.82
C LEU A 405 -8.45 16.96 4.22
N ARG A 406 -7.66 16.99 5.30
CA ARG A 406 -8.22 17.16 6.66
C ARG A 406 -8.92 18.51 6.83
N ARG A 407 -8.35 19.58 6.30
CA ARG A 407 -8.98 20.91 6.34
C ARG A 407 -10.31 20.92 5.59
N GLU A 408 -10.34 20.32 4.39
CA GLU A 408 -11.54 20.33 3.55
C GLU A 408 -12.60 19.31 3.97
N CYS A 409 -12.18 18.22 4.62
CA CYS A 409 -13.01 17.10 5.07
C CYS A 409 -12.59 16.65 6.48
N PRO A 410 -12.96 17.38 7.55
CA PRO A 410 -12.46 17.14 8.91
C PRO A 410 -12.80 15.76 9.51
N TRP A 411 -13.85 15.10 9.02
CA TRP A 411 -14.24 13.76 9.45
C TRP A 411 -13.39 12.65 8.83
N LEU A 412 -12.57 12.97 7.82
CA LEU A 412 -11.89 11.98 6.99
C LEU A 412 -10.70 11.36 7.75
N GLY A 413 -10.78 10.05 8.00
CA GLY A 413 -9.67 9.29 8.55
C GLY A 413 -8.64 8.88 7.49
N PHE A 414 -7.44 8.54 7.94
CA PHE A 414 -6.34 8.06 7.08
C PHE A 414 -5.69 6.82 7.66
N GLY A 415 -5.24 5.93 6.79
CA GLY A 415 -4.47 4.76 7.18
C GLY A 415 -3.93 4.02 5.96
N TYR A 416 -3.70 2.73 6.15
CA TYR A 416 -3.21 1.82 5.12
C TYR A 416 -4.09 0.57 5.10
N PHE A 417 -4.53 0.04 6.25
CA PHE A 417 -5.30 -1.21 6.31
C PHE A 417 -6.81 -1.00 6.46
N ASN A 418 -7.58 -2.08 6.30
CA ASN A 418 -9.03 -2.08 6.53
C ASN A 418 -9.32 -1.88 8.03
N PRO A 419 -10.07 -0.84 8.44
CA PRO A 419 -10.38 -0.64 9.85
C PRO A 419 -11.38 -1.69 10.34
N TYR A 420 -11.29 -2.02 11.63
CA TYR A 420 -12.34 -2.74 12.32
C TYR A 420 -13.44 -1.75 12.69
N VAL A 421 -14.67 -2.00 12.25
CA VAL A 421 -15.85 -1.16 12.49
C VAL A 421 -16.97 -1.90 13.20
N GLY A 422 -16.70 -3.09 13.74
CA GLY A 422 -17.68 -3.92 14.43
C GLY A 422 -18.78 -4.48 13.51
N ASP A 423 -19.90 -4.86 14.13
CA ASP A 423 -21.09 -5.42 13.47
C ASP A 423 -21.96 -4.37 12.77
N LYS A 424 -21.82 -3.13 13.19
CA LYS A 424 -22.43 -1.94 12.61
C LYS A 424 -21.43 -0.82 12.71
N ALA A 425 -21.14 -0.17 11.59
CA ALA A 425 -20.20 0.92 11.58
C ALA A 425 -20.77 2.16 12.29
N GLU A 426 -19.94 2.80 13.11
CA GLU A 426 -20.20 4.16 13.57
C GLU A 426 -19.81 5.15 12.47
N LEU A 427 -20.76 5.98 12.05
CA LEU A 427 -20.60 6.85 10.90
C LEU A 427 -20.52 8.31 11.36
N SER A 428 -19.31 8.83 11.47
CA SER A 428 -19.04 10.25 11.74
C SER A 428 -19.07 11.11 10.48
N ALA A 429 -18.85 10.50 9.31
CA ALA A 429 -18.87 11.20 8.03
C ALA A 429 -20.29 11.70 7.70
N PRO A 430 -20.44 12.93 7.18
CA PRO A 430 -21.72 13.47 6.76
C PRO A 430 -22.38 12.55 5.71
N MET A 431 -23.71 12.60 5.66
CA MET A 431 -24.44 11.89 4.62
C MET A 431 -24.08 12.44 3.23
N PRO A 432 -24.17 11.61 2.17
CA PRO A 432 -23.87 12.04 0.81
C PRO A 432 -24.59 13.35 0.45
N GLY A 433 -23.83 14.35 0.00
CA GLY A 433 -24.34 15.67 -0.40
C GLY A 433 -24.79 16.59 0.74
N ALA A 434 -24.69 16.17 2.00
CA ALA A 434 -25.14 16.97 3.14
C ALA A 434 -24.08 17.96 3.67
N TRP A 435 -22.80 17.76 3.34
CA TRP A 435 -21.73 18.63 3.82
C TRP A 435 -21.80 20.02 3.17
N GLN A 436 -21.78 21.05 4.00
CA GLN A 436 -21.57 22.43 3.58
C GLN A 436 -20.27 22.95 4.23
N PRO A 437 -19.38 23.62 3.47
CA PRO A 437 -18.19 24.19 4.07
C PRO A 437 -18.58 25.28 5.09
N PRO A 438 -17.83 25.42 6.19
CA PRO A 438 -18.05 26.53 7.12
C PRO A 438 -17.92 27.88 6.38
N ALA A 439 -18.76 28.85 6.76
CA ALA A 439 -18.71 30.18 6.16
C ALA A 439 -17.30 30.79 6.35
N LEU A 440 -16.78 31.48 5.34
CA LEU A 440 -15.43 32.07 5.34
C LEU A 440 -15.16 32.93 6.58
N SER A 441 -16.18 33.61 7.11
CA SER A 441 -16.11 34.39 8.34
C SER A 441 -15.87 33.56 9.61
N ALA A 442 -16.41 32.34 9.67
CA ALA A 442 -16.19 31.42 10.79
C ALA A 442 -14.78 30.80 10.74
N ALA A 443 -14.31 30.44 9.54
CA ALA A 443 -12.97 29.88 9.34
C ALA A 443 -11.84 30.89 9.66
N LEU A 444 -12.10 32.19 9.46
CA LEU A 444 -11.17 33.26 9.82
C LEU A 444 -11.20 33.60 11.32
N ALA A 445 -12.28 33.28 12.03
CA ALA A 445 -12.37 33.47 13.48
C ALA A 445 -11.62 32.36 14.22
N GLU A 446 -11.79 31.09 13.81
CA GLU A 446 -11.05 29.95 14.40
C GLU A 446 -9.53 30.04 14.19
N SER A 447 -9.07 30.56 13.04
CA SER A 447 -7.64 30.74 12.78
C SER A 447 -7.00 31.89 13.56
N ALA A 448 -7.80 32.84 14.06
CA ALA A 448 -7.35 33.91 14.93
C ALA A 448 -7.26 33.48 16.41
N GLU A 449 -7.97 32.41 16.78
CA GLU A 449 -8.01 31.87 18.16
C GLU A 449 -7.06 30.68 18.38
N ALA A 450 -6.53 30.06 17.31
CA ALA A 450 -5.52 29.02 17.42
C ALA A 450 -4.14 29.62 17.74
N GLU A 451 -3.75 29.66 19.02
CA GLU A 451 -2.36 29.88 19.42
C GLU A 451 -1.47 28.76 18.84
N PRO A 452 -0.23 29.07 18.41
CA PRO A 452 0.67 28.04 17.93
C PRO A 452 1.02 27.09 19.08
N GLU A 453 0.54 25.85 19.01
CA GLU A 453 1.00 24.78 19.90
C GLU A 453 2.52 24.63 19.75
N ALA A 454 3.25 24.99 20.79
CA ALA A 454 4.64 24.58 20.94
C ALA A 454 4.61 23.06 21.17
N GLU A 455 5.12 22.29 20.21
CA GLU A 455 5.39 20.87 20.41
C GLU A 455 6.50 20.75 21.49
N ASP A 456 6.09 20.52 22.74
CA ASP A 456 6.99 20.07 23.81
C ASP A 456 7.49 18.66 23.46
N PHE A 457 8.67 18.59 22.86
CA PHE A 457 9.43 17.36 22.75
C PHE A 457 10.04 17.04 24.11
N ASP A 458 9.45 16.07 24.81
CA ASP A 458 9.96 15.52 26.06
C ASP A 458 11.26 14.75 25.78
N ASP A 459 12.40 15.35 26.15
CA ASP A 459 13.76 14.86 25.92
C ASP A 459 14.18 13.97 27.11
N ALA A 460 13.45 12.86 27.32
CA ALA A 460 13.69 11.94 28.42
C ALA A 460 13.50 10.49 27.98
N ASP A 461 14.48 9.96 27.25
CA ASP A 461 14.95 8.56 27.36
C ASP A 461 16.04 8.31 26.30
N LEU A 462 17.26 8.75 26.60
CA LEU A 462 18.47 8.22 25.98
C LEU A 462 19.31 7.54 27.07
N PRO A 463 19.67 6.26 26.92
CA PRO A 463 20.60 5.62 27.84
C PRO A 463 22.01 6.22 27.63
N ASP A 464 22.63 6.56 28.75
CA ASP A 464 23.97 7.12 28.89
C ASP A 464 25.01 6.10 28.35
N GLU A 465 25.55 6.34 27.14
CA GLU A 465 26.67 5.54 26.61
C GLU A 465 27.99 6.07 27.19
N ALA A 466 28.45 5.41 28.26
CA ALA A 466 29.80 5.54 28.76
C ALA A 466 30.81 4.97 27.73
N LEU A 467 31.67 5.85 27.21
CA LEU A 467 32.89 5.49 26.50
C LEU A 467 33.84 4.73 27.43
N PRO A 468 34.45 3.59 27.04
CA PRO A 468 35.60 3.07 27.74
C PRO A 468 36.88 3.70 27.19
N GLU A 469 37.65 4.25 28.12
CA GLU A 469 39.03 4.67 27.97
C GLU A 469 39.97 3.48 27.72
N ASP A 470 40.93 3.74 26.84
CA ASP A 470 42.33 3.28 26.79
C ASP A 470 42.77 2.15 27.74
N ALA A 471 43.22 1.03 27.16
CA ALA A 471 44.18 0.12 27.77
C ALA A 471 45.06 -0.50 26.67
N GLY A 472 46.33 -0.10 26.67
CA GLY A 472 47.34 -0.60 25.76
C GLY A 472 47.94 -1.97 26.13
N GLN A 473 48.64 -2.51 25.12
CA GLN A 473 49.77 -3.47 25.15
C GLN A 473 49.55 -4.84 25.79
N ASP A 474 49.57 -5.92 24.99
CA ASP A 474 50.78 -6.66 24.57
C ASP A 474 50.42 -7.97 23.84
N GLY A 475 51.31 -8.44 22.95
CA GLY A 475 51.53 -9.89 22.80
C GLY A 475 51.18 -10.59 21.48
N SER A 476 52.17 -10.61 20.57
CA SER A 476 52.65 -11.76 19.76
C SER A 476 51.74 -12.53 18.78
N HIS A 477 52.22 -12.50 17.52
CA HIS A 477 52.25 -13.54 16.46
C HIS A 477 51.63 -14.93 16.74
N ASP A 478 50.79 -15.40 15.82
CA ASP A 478 51.05 -16.66 15.09
C ASP A 478 50.31 -16.73 13.74
N ASP A 479 50.98 -17.29 12.74
CA ASP A 479 50.56 -17.46 11.34
C ASP A 479 49.80 -18.79 11.15
N GLY A 480 48.75 -18.83 10.31
CA GLY A 480 48.17 -20.09 9.81
C GLY A 480 46.97 -19.93 8.86
N PRO A 481 46.90 -20.67 7.73
CA PRO A 481 46.25 -20.24 6.47
C PRO A 481 44.77 -20.67 6.30
N PRO A 482 44.06 -20.18 5.25
CA PRO A 482 42.62 -20.35 5.10
C PRO A 482 42.25 -21.70 4.48
N SER A 483 41.17 -22.30 5.00
CA SER A 483 40.57 -23.51 4.42
C SER A 483 39.68 -23.16 3.23
N GLU A 484 40.10 -23.58 2.04
CA GLU A 484 39.28 -23.69 0.84
C GLU A 484 38.13 -24.69 1.08
N ASN A 485 36.91 -24.32 0.67
CA ASN A 485 35.87 -25.30 0.37
C ASN A 485 35.19 -24.92 -0.95
N ARG A 486 35.73 -25.47 -2.04
CA ARG A 486 35.07 -25.59 -3.33
C ARG A 486 34.04 -26.73 -3.24
N CYS A 487 32.80 -26.47 -3.62
CA CYS A 487 31.89 -27.54 -4.03
C CYS A 487 31.26 -27.15 -5.37
N SER A 488 31.79 -27.76 -6.41
CA SER A 488 31.27 -27.84 -7.77
C SER A 488 30.13 -28.84 -7.84
N CYS A 489 28.99 -28.46 -8.45
CA CYS A 489 28.06 -29.39 -9.09
C CYS A 489 27.38 -28.66 -10.27
N GLU A 490 27.87 -28.92 -11.49
CA GLU A 490 27.09 -28.83 -12.73
C GLU A 490 26.46 -30.20 -12.98
N ASP A 491 25.16 -30.21 -13.29
CA ASP A 491 24.54 -30.92 -14.43
C ASP A 491 23.05 -30.52 -14.52
#